data_AF-A0A077NLQ9-F1
#
_entry.id   AF-A0A077NLQ9-F1
#
_cell.length_a   1.000
_cell.length_b   1.000
_cell.length_c   1.000
_cell.angle_alpha   90.00
_cell.angle_beta   90.00
_cell.angle_gamma   90.00
#
_symmetry.space_group_name_H-M   'P 1'
#
loop_
_entity.id
_entity.type
_entity.pdbx_description
1 polymer ?
#
loop_
_entity_poly.entity_id
_entity_poly.type
_entity_poly.pdbx_seq_one_letter_code
_entity_poly.pdbx_strand_id
1 'polypeptide(L)'
;MLNDKKQELVSESSRQLNALGINHTIDICGTITVQTKQGKVIFFPTKNKIQYKGTVTAGGLNNVKNLVESLGLSGETAPQKNKPDEMTLRDYFAAQAMGSLVKEFSVEIISNNQIHYECIVTAAYRMADAMMKARGNNNG
;
A
#
# COMPACT_ATOMS: atom_id res chain seq x y z
N MET A 1 4.27 -24.93 -4.46
CA MET A 1 3.74 -23.89 -5.36
C MET A 1 2.21 -23.88 -5.24
N LEU A 2 1.60 -22.69 -5.27
CA LEU A 2 0.14 -22.57 -5.45
C LEU A 2 -0.22 -23.11 -6.84
N ASN A 3 -1.41 -23.66 -7.01
CA ASN A 3 -1.90 -23.97 -8.36
C ASN A 3 -2.35 -22.67 -9.04
N ASP A 4 -2.38 -22.66 -10.38
CA ASP A 4 -2.58 -21.45 -11.19
C ASP A 4 -3.83 -20.68 -10.77
N LYS A 5 -4.93 -21.39 -10.52
CA LYS A 5 -6.20 -20.80 -10.07
C LYS A 5 -6.10 -20.12 -8.70
N LYS A 6 -5.36 -20.70 -7.75
CA LYS A 6 -5.15 -20.06 -6.44
C LYS A 6 -4.25 -18.83 -6.59
N GLN A 7 -3.23 -18.91 -7.43
CA GLN A 7 -2.32 -17.79 -7.66
C GLN A 7 -3.06 -16.61 -8.30
N GLU A 8 -3.92 -16.87 -9.28
CA GLU A 8 -4.78 -15.85 -9.91
C GLU A 8 -5.68 -15.14 -8.89
N LEU A 9 -6.38 -15.88 -8.02
CA LEU A 9 -7.23 -15.29 -6.98
C LEU A 9 -6.46 -14.43 -5.98
N VAL A 10 -5.25 -14.86 -5.61
CA VAL A 10 -4.38 -14.12 -4.70
C VAL A 10 -3.87 -12.84 -5.37
N SER A 11 -3.41 -12.94 -6.62
CA SER A 11 -2.96 -11.80 -7.42
C SER A 11 -4.05 -10.77 -7.66
N GLU A 12 -5.27 -11.19 -7.99
CA GLU A 12 -6.39 -10.30 -8.20
C GLU A 12 -6.80 -9.59 -6.89
N SER A 13 -6.88 -10.34 -5.80
CA SER A 13 -7.16 -9.77 -4.48
C SER A 13 -6.12 -8.75 -4.05
N SER A 14 -4.83 -9.06 -4.27
CA SER A 14 -3.71 -8.18 -3.99
C SER A 14 -3.80 -6.89 -4.81
N ARG A 15 -4.03 -7.00 -6.13
CA ARG A 15 -4.19 -5.85 -7.03
C ARG A 15 -5.32 -4.93 -6.58
N GLN A 16 -6.46 -5.50 -6.21
CA GLN A 16 -7.61 -4.71 -5.75
C GLN A 16 -7.34 -4.04 -4.39
N LEU A 17 -6.69 -4.71 -3.44
CA LEU A 17 -6.28 -4.08 -2.17
C LEU A 17 -5.29 -2.94 -2.39
N ASN A 18 -4.34 -3.11 -3.31
CA ASN A 18 -3.41 -2.05 -3.69
C ASN A 18 -4.12 -0.85 -4.33
N ALA A 19 -5.11 -1.10 -5.20
CA ALA A 19 -5.95 -0.04 -5.78
C ALA A 19 -6.76 0.73 -4.72
N LEU A 20 -7.11 0.07 -3.61
CA LEU A 20 -7.77 0.67 -2.45
C LEU A 20 -6.79 1.35 -1.48
N GLY A 21 -5.48 1.34 -1.75
CA GLY A 21 -4.46 1.88 -0.86
C GLY A 21 -4.25 1.06 0.42
N ILE A 22 -4.69 -0.20 0.44
CA ILE A 22 -4.55 -1.10 1.58
C ILE A 22 -3.24 -1.90 1.47
N ASN A 23 -2.26 -1.48 2.25
CA ASN A 23 -0.99 -2.19 2.37
C ASN A 23 -1.18 -3.57 3.00
N HIS A 24 -0.57 -4.59 2.39
CA HIS A 24 -0.71 -5.97 2.82
C HIS A 24 0.54 -6.80 2.53
N THR A 25 0.67 -7.95 3.18
CA THR A 25 1.68 -8.97 2.90
C THR A 25 1.01 -10.25 2.46
N ILE A 26 1.71 -11.05 1.65
CA ILE A 26 1.22 -12.34 1.15
C ILE A 26 2.21 -13.41 1.59
N ASP A 27 1.72 -14.46 2.26
CA ASP A 27 2.55 -15.62 2.60
C ASP A 27 2.67 -16.61 1.43
N ILE A 28 3.56 -17.60 1.58
CA ILE A 28 3.77 -18.67 0.60
C ILE A 28 2.50 -19.49 0.29
N CYS A 29 1.53 -19.47 1.20
CA CYS A 29 0.26 -20.18 1.08
C CYS A 29 -0.84 -19.34 0.42
N GLY A 30 -0.54 -18.09 0.02
CA GLY A 30 -1.51 -17.17 -0.60
C GLY A 30 -2.45 -16.52 0.41
N THR A 31 -2.11 -16.54 1.70
CA THR A 31 -2.84 -15.79 2.73
C THR A 31 -2.41 -14.33 2.67
N ILE A 32 -3.38 -13.43 2.65
CA ILE A 32 -3.15 -12.00 2.65
C ILE A 32 -3.29 -11.47 4.08
N THR A 33 -2.31 -10.70 4.56
CA THR A 33 -2.29 -10.10 5.89
C THR A 33 -2.33 -8.58 5.77
N VAL A 34 -3.26 -7.95 6.48
CA VAL A 34 -3.36 -6.48 6.61
C VAL A 34 -3.12 -6.09 8.06
N GLN A 35 -2.22 -5.12 8.28
CA GLN A 35 -1.95 -4.58 9.61
C GLN A 35 -2.80 -3.33 9.86
N THR A 36 -3.65 -3.38 10.89
CA THR A 36 -4.51 -2.27 11.30
C THR A 36 -4.06 -1.74 12.68
N LYS A 37 -4.51 -0.55 13.07
CA LYS A 37 -4.27 0.03 14.40
C LYS A 37 -4.81 -0.86 15.52
N GLN A 38 -5.87 -1.61 15.23
CA GLN A 38 -6.56 -2.45 16.21
C GLN A 38 -6.16 -3.93 16.15
N GLY A 39 -5.24 -4.28 15.24
CA GLY A 39 -4.67 -5.63 15.13
C GLY A 39 -4.53 -6.12 13.68
N LYS A 40 -4.20 -7.39 13.54
CA LYS A 40 -3.99 -8.02 12.24
C LYS A 40 -5.29 -8.60 11.68
N VAL A 41 -5.61 -8.26 10.44
CA VAL A 41 -6.67 -8.89 9.64
C VAL A 41 -6.02 -9.87 8.66
N ILE A 42 -6.54 -11.09 8.61
CA ILE A 42 -6.04 -12.15 7.74
C ILE A 42 -7.13 -12.51 6.75
N PHE A 43 -6.82 -12.49 5.46
CA PHE A 43 -7.73 -12.86 4.39
C PHE A 43 -7.21 -14.11 3.69
N PHE A 44 -8.11 -15.06 3.43
CA PHE A 44 -7.86 -16.29 2.69
C PHE A 44 -8.64 -16.23 1.37
N PRO A 45 -8.06 -15.66 0.29
CA PRO A 45 -8.75 -15.45 -0.99
C PRO A 45 -9.41 -16.71 -1.53
N THR A 46 -8.68 -17.82 -1.44
CA THR A 46 -9.08 -19.12 -1.99
C THR A 46 -10.24 -19.77 -1.24
N LYS A 47 -10.46 -19.38 0.03
CA LYS A 47 -11.55 -19.89 0.87
C LYS A 47 -12.65 -18.86 1.08
N ASN A 48 -12.48 -17.64 0.59
CA ASN A 48 -13.36 -16.51 0.83
C ASN A 48 -13.66 -16.33 2.33
N LYS A 49 -12.60 -16.34 3.14
CA LYS A 49 -12.67 -16.25 4.61
C LYS A 49 -11.77 -15.15 5.13
N ILE A 50 -12.19 -14.55 6.23
CA ILE A 50 -11.48 -13.49 6.93
C ILE A 50 -11.31 -13.92 8.37
N GLN A 51 -10.16 -13.63 8.95
CA GLN A 51 -9.88 -13.86 10.36
C GLN A 51 -9.39 -12.57 11.02
N TYR A 52 -9.97 -12.24 12.17
CA TYR A 52 -9.58 -11.12 13.01
C TYR A 52 -9.69 -11.53 14.48
N LYS A 53 -8.62 -11.33 15.26
CA LYS A 53 -8.55 -11.69 16.69
C LYS A 53 -9.05 -13.12 17.01
N GLY A 54 -8.77 -14.07 16.12
CA GLY A 54 -9.15 -15.48 16.28
C GLY A 54 -10.56 -15.83 15.78
N THR A 55 -11.42 -14.84 15.53
CA THR A 55 -12.73 -15.07 14.91
C THR A 55 -12.57 -15.22 13.41
N VAL A 56 -13.11 -16.30 12.84
CA VAL A 56 -13.13 -16.56 11.40
C VAL A 56 -14.53 -16.37 10.86
N THR A 57 -14.69 -15.51 9.86
CA THR A 57 -15.95 -15.24 9.18
C THR A 57 -15.83 -15.56 7.69
N ALA A 58 -16.96 -15.94 7.07
CA ALA A 58 -17.04 -15.97 5.61
C ALA A 58 -17.10 -14.52 5.09
N GLY A 59 -16.36 -14.22 4.04
CA GLY A 59 -16.29 -12.87 3.50
C GLY A 59 -15.21 -12.72 2.43
N GLY A 60 -15.51 -11.90 1.43
CA GLY A 60 -14.60 -11.58 0.34
C GLY A 60 -13.92 -10.25 0.51
N LEU A 61 -13.33 -9.76 -0.58
CA LEU A 61 -12.51 -8.55 -0.55
C LEU A 61 -13.26 -7.33 -0.01
N ASN A 62 -14.53 -7.17 -0.36
CA ASN A 62 -15.36 -6.07 0.15
C ASN A 62 -15.50 -6.11 1.68
N ASN A 63 -15.61 -7.30 2.26
CA ASN A 63 -15.65 -7.45 3.71
C ASN A 63 -14.28 -7.13 4.34
N VAL A 64 -13.17 -7.49 3.68
CA VAL A 64 -11.83 -7.09 4.10
C VAL A 64 -11.70 -5.57 4.11
N LYS A 65 -12.10 -4.91 3.03
CA LYS A 65 -12.09 -3.45 2.89
C LYS A 65 -12.83 -2.79 4.05
N ASN A 66 -14.12 -3.12 4.23
CA ASN A 66 -14.96 -2.51 5.26
C ASN A 66 -14.40 -2.75 6.68
N LEU A 67 -13.84 -3.94 6.92
CA LEU A 67 -13.24 -4.27 8.21
C LEU A 67 -11.96 -3.46 8.43
N VAL A 68 -11.07 -3.40 7.45
CA VAL A 68 -9.81 -2.64 7.54
C VAL A 68 -10.07 -1.15 7.70
N GLU A 69 -11.07 -0.60 7.01
CA GLU A 69 -11.50 0.80 7.15
C GLU A 69 -12.01 1.10 8.57
N SER A 70 -12.85 0.22 9.13
CA SER A 70 -13.37 0.42 10.50
C SER A 70 -12.31 0.26 11.59
N LEU A 71 -11.30 -0.58 11.36
CA LEU A 71 -10.19 -0.79 12.30
C LEU A 71 -9.07 0.26 12.17
N GLY A 72 -9.00 0.94 11.02
CA GLY A 72 -7.99 1.95 10.67
C GLY A 72 -6.61 1.34 10.37
N LEU A 73 -5.93 1.79 9.32
CA LEU A 73 -4.59 1.28 8.96
C LEU A 73 -3.51 1.71 9.98
N SER A 74 -2.64 0.77 10.37
CA SER A 74 -1.56 1.01 11.33
C SER A 74 -0.35 1.62 10.62
N GLY A 75 -0.02 2.87 10.94
CA GLY A 75 1.16 3.57 10.43
C GLY A 75 0.93 4.23 9.06
N GLU A 76 1.58 5.38 8.86
CA GLU A 76 1.70 6.05 7.55
C GLU A 76 1.97 5.01 6.46
N THR A 77 1.36 5.24 5.29
CA THR A 77 1.57 4.57 4.00
C THR A 77 3.06 4.28 3.75
N ALA A 78 3.57 3.19 4.34
CA ALA A 78 4.94 2.76 4.14
C ALA A 78 5.14 2.42 2.65
N PRO A 79 6.35 2.61 2.11
CA PRO A 79 6.68 2.24 0.74
C PRO A 79 6.25 0.79 0.47
N GLN A 80 5.60 0.55 -0.66
CA GLN A 80 5.21 -0.81 -1.02
C GLN A 80 6.47 -1.64 -1.21
N LYS A 81 6.64 -2.70 -0.41
CA LYS A 81 7.52 -3.82 -0.80
C LYS A 81 6.77 -4.67 -1.81
N ASN A 82 6.54 -4.15 -3.00
CA ASN A 82 6.20 -5.00 -4.13
C ASN A 82 7.43 -5.84 -4.50
N LYS A 83 7.26 -6.81 -5.40
CA LYS A 83 8.41 -7.38 -6.12
C LYS A 83 9.30 -6.21 -6.57
N PRO A 84 10.63 -6.32 -6.46
CA PRO A 84 11.56 -5.21 -6.73
C PRO A 84 11.40 -4.54 -8.12
N ASP A 85 10.61 -5.13 -9.01
CA ASP A 85 10.48 -4.75 -10.43
C ASP A 85 9.14 -4.09 -10.81
N GLU A 86 8.16 -3.92 -9.91
CA GLU A 86 6.85 -3.32 -10.25
C GLU A 86 6.64 -1.94 -9.60
N MET A 87 6.78 -0.89 -10.42
CA MET A 87 6.54 0.51 -10.03
C MET A 87 5.05 0.80 -9.88
N THR A 88 4.62 1.31 -8.73
CA THR A 88 3.22 1.69 -8.51
C THR A 88 2.93 3.10 -8.99
N LEU A 89 1.64 3.43 -9.16
CA LEU A 89 1.25 4.81 -9.47
C LEU A 89 1.65 5.80 -8.36
N ARG A 90 1.66 5.34 -7.09
CA ARG A 90 2.15 6.14 -5.96
C ARG A 90 3.65 6.41 -6.10
N ASP A 91 4.42 5.39 -6.47
CA ASP A 91 5.86 5.52 -6.70
C ASP A 91 6.14 6.44 -7.89
N TYR A 92 5.33 6.37 -8.95
CA TYR A 92 5.40 7.30 -10.08
C TYR A 92 5.18 8.75 -9.63
N PHE A 93 4.14 9.03 -8.83
CA PHE A 93 3.90 10.37 -8.31
C PHE A 93 5.00 10.84 -7.35
N ALA A 94 5.49 9.97 -6.47
CA ALA A 94 6.59 10.28 -5.57
C ALA A 94 7.89 10.56 -6.36
N ALA A 95 8.20 9.76 -7.38
CA ALA A 95 9.36 9.97 -8.25
C ALA A 95 9.29 11.30 -9.01
N GLN A 96 8.11 11.67 -9.53
CA GLN A 96 7.90 12.98 -10.17
C GLN A 96 8.12 14.13 -9.18
N ALA A 97 7.56 14.03 -7.96
CA ALA A 97 7.74 15.04 -6.93
C ALA A 97 9.21 15.17 -6.47
N MET A 98 9.89 14.05 -6.26
CA MET A 98 11.33 14.03 -5.94
C MET A 98 12.16 14.64 -7.07
N GLY A 99 11.86 14.30 -8.32
CA GLY A 99 12.55 14.85 -9.49
C GLY A 99 12.45 16.37 -9.58
N SER A 100 11.30 16.95 -9.24
CA SER A 100 11.12 18.41 -9.19
C SER A 100 11.88 19.04 -8.01
N LEU A 101 11.76 18.47 -6.81
CA LEU A 101 12.43 18.98 -5.61
C LEU A 101 13.96 18.95 -5.76
N VAL A 102 14.52 17.83 -6.20
CA VAL A 102 15.98 17.68 -6.40
C VAL A 102 16.51 18.65 -7.46
N LYS A 103 15.72 18.96 -8.50
CA LYS A 103 16.10 19.97 -9.51
C LYS A 103 16.15 21.38 -8.94
N GLU A 104 15.19 21.75 -8.08
CA GLU A 104 15.16 23.08 -7.44
C GLU A 104 16.27 23.26 -6.39
N PHE A 105 16.66 22.20 -5.67
CA PHE A 105 17.73 22.27 -4.65
C PHE A 105 19.16 22.28 -5.21
N SER A 106 19.34 22.32 -6.53
CA SER A 106 20.62 22.02 -7.19
C SER A 106 21.68 23.14 -7.20
N VAL A 107 21.53 24.26 -6.47
CA VAL A 107 22.57 25.33 -6.51
C VAL A 107 23.00 25.91 -5.15
N GLU A 108 22.19 25.93 -4.08
CA GLU A 108 22.58 26.72 -2.87
C GLU A 108 22.76 25.94 -1.54
N ILE A 109 22.37 24.66 -1.44
CA ILE A 109 22.40 23.90 -0.16
C ILE A 109 23.53 22.85 -0.11
N ILE A 110 24.58 23.03 -0.91
CA ILE A 110 25.75 22.14 -0.91
C ILE A 110 26.72 22.47 0.25
N SER A 111 26.54 23.62 0.92
CA SER A 111 27.45 24.10 1.96
C SER A 111 27.22 23.55 3.37
N ASN A 112 26.10 22.86 3.65
CA ASN A 112 25.77 22.34 5.00
C ASN A 112 25.59 20.82 5.11
N ASN A 113 26.16 20.08 4.14
CA ASN A 113 26.52 18.66 4.18
C ASN A 113 25.56 17.60 4.77
N GLN A 114 24.26 17.87 4.87
CA GLN A 114 23.24 16.83 4.99
C GLN A 114 21.96 17.31 4.30
N ILE A 115 21.89 17.12 2.98
CA ILE A 115 20.58 17.01 2.34
C ILE A 115 19.92 15.81 3.02
N HIS A 116 18.91 16.05 3.85
CA HIS A 116 18.07 14.99 4.40
C HIS A 116 17.24 14.43 3.24
N TYR A 117 17.86 13.59 2.40
CA TYR A 117 17.16 12.86 1.33
C TYR A 117 15.94 12.14 1.89
N GLU A 118 16.01 11.70 3.14
CA GLU A 118 14.87 11.17 3.90
C GLU A 118 13.70 12.16 4.01
N CYS A 119 13.95 13.45 4.25
CA CYS A 119 12.91 14.49 4.28
C CYS A 119 12.29 14.70 2.89
N ILE A 120 13.10 14.68 1.83
CA ILE A 120 12.62 14.83 0.44
C ILE A 120 11.75 13.63 0.05
N VAL A 121 12.23 12.42 0.34
CA VAL A 121 11.48 11.18 0.10
C VAL A 121 10.15 11.21 0.86
N THR A 122 10.18 11.56 2.14
CA THR A 122 8.97 11.64 2.98
C THR A 122 7.98 12.67 2.44
N ALA A 123 8.45 13.86 2.08
CA ALA A 123 7.61 14.91 1.50
C ALA A 123 6.97 14.47 0.18
N ALA A 124 7.75 13.84 -0.71
CA ALA A 124 7.28 13.37 -1.99
C ALA A 124 6.21 12.28 -1.87
N TYR A 125 6.36 11.34 -0.93
CA TYR A 125 5.34 10.32 -0.70
C TYR A 125 4.06 10.90 -0.09
N ARG A 126 4.14 11.94 0.75
CA ARG A 126 2.96 12.67 1.23
C ARG A 126 2.22 13.38 0.10
N MET A 127 2.95 13.96 -0.86
CA MET A 127 2.35 14.56 -2.05
C MET A 127 1.68 13.49 -2.93
N ALA A 128 2.33 12.34 -3.13
CA ALA A 128 1.76 11.21 -3.85
C ALA A 128 0.46 10.72 -3.21
N ASP A 129 0.41 10.62 -1.88
CA ASP A 129 -0.79 10.22 -1.15
C ASP A 129 -1.93 11.25 -1.30
N ALA A 130 -1.62 12.55 -1.29
CA ALA A 130 -2.60 13.60 -1.56
C ALA A 130 -3.18 13.50 -2.98
N MET A 131 -2.34 13.19 -3.98
CA MET A 131 -2.78 13.00 -5.36
C MET A 131 -3.67 11.76 -5.52
N MET A 132 -3.31 10.65 -4.87
CA MET A 132 -4.14 9.44 -4.84
C MET A 132 -5.52 9.73 -4.22
N LYS A 133 -5.55 10.51 -3.13
CA LYS A 133 -6.80 10.93 -2.47
C LYS A 133 -7.65 11.85 -3.34
N ALA A 134 -7.05 12.86 -3.97
CA ALA A 134 -7.74 13.78 -4.88
C ALA A 134 -8.37 13.02 -6.06
N ARG A 135 -7.66 12.03 -6.61
CA ARG A 135 -8.19 11.16 -7.67
C ARG A 135 -9.37 10.32 -7.19
N GLY A 136 -9.33 9.78 -5.97
CA GLY A 136 -10.45 9.05 -5.38
C GLY A 136 -11.70 9.91 -5.18
N ASN A 137 -11.52 11.20 -4.86
CA ASN A 137 -12.61 12.16 -4.67
C ASN A 137 -13.24 12.67 -5.98
N ASN A 138 -12.56 12.53 -7.13
CA ASN A 138 -13.04 12.98 -8.44
C ASN A 138 -13.86 11.90 -9.21
N ASN A 139 -14.12 10.75 -8.60
CA ASN A 139 -14.98 9.70 -9.16
C ASN A 139 -16.41 9.76 -8.58
N GLY A 140 -16.84 10.92 -8.08
CA GLY A 140 -18.19 11.20 -7.58
C GLY A 140 -19.05 11.91 -8.63
#